data_AF-A0A1B9Y4F8-F1
#
_entry.id   AF-A0A1B9Y4F8-F1
#
_cell.length_a   1.000
_cell.length_b   1.000
_cell.length_c   1.000
_cell.angle_alpha   90.00
_cell.angle_beta   90.00
_cell.angle_gamma   90.00
#
_symmetry.space_group_name_H-M   'P 1'
#
loop_
_entity.id
_entity.type
_entity.pdbx_description
1 polymer ?
#
loop_
_entity_poly.entity_id
_entity_poly.type
_entity_poly.pdbx_seq_one_letter_code
_entity_poly.pdbx_strand_id
1 'polypeptide(L)' 'MFNVRNPGHTDCANHIGRRPYKGYSSFIYSVKWNDFIVNPGKYIDIAISIRANINEYDIFKTIK' A
#
# COMPACT_ATOMS: atom_id res chain seq x y z
N MET A 1 -6.35 -6.00 -1.66
CA MET A 1 -5.36 -5.63 -0.64
C MET A 1 -4.49 -6.87 -0.46
N PHE A 2 -3.17 -6.79 -0.68
CA PHE A 2 -2.33 -7.99 -0.81
C PHE A 2 -1.81 -8.53 0.53
N ASN A 3 -1.29 -7.68 1.41
CA ASN A 3 -0.68 -8.13 2.67
C ASN A 3 -0.83 -7.19 3.87
N VAL A 4 -1.83 -6.30 3.90
CA VAL A 4 -2.27 -5.61 5.15
C VAL A 4 -3.26 -6.49 5.87
N ARG A 5 -3.08 -6.55 7.17
CA ARG A 5 -3.88 -7.32 8.13
C ARG A 5 -5.33 -6.83 8.18
N ASN A 6 -5.53 -5.51 8.24
CA ASN A 6 -6.86 -4.87 8.32
C ASN A 6 -7.05 -3.82 7.21
N PRO A 7 -7.59 -4.21 6.03
CA PRO A 7 -7.79 -3.28 4.92
C PRO A 7 -8.81 -2.18 5.25
N GLY A 8 -8.37 -0.92 5.21
CA GLY A 8 -9.27 0.23 5.26
C GLY A 8 -10.07 0.37 3.97
N HIS A 9 -11.36 0.67 4.09
CA HIS A 9 -12.25 0.92 2.96
C HIS A 9 -12.80 2.34 2.98
N THR A 10 -13.00 2.95 1.82
CA THR A 10 -13.68 4.24 1.72
C THR A 10 -15.18 4.05 1.51
N ASP A 11 -15.97 4.90 2.17
CA ASP A 11 -17.40 5.03 1.91
C ASP A 11 -17.66 6.24 1.01
N CYS A 12 -18.47 6.06 -0.03
CA CYS A 12 -19.00 7.17 -0.83
C CYS A 12 -20.48 6.94 -1.15
N ALA A 13 -21.26 8.01 -1.34
CA ALA A 13 -22.71 7.91 -1.49
C ALA A 13 -23.17 7.07 -2.70
N ASN A 14 -22.32 6.90 -3.73
CA ASN A 14 -22.64 6.23 -4.98
C ASN A 14 -21.99 4.83 -5.15
N HIS A 15 -21.44 4.21 -4.09
CA HIS A 15 -20.90 2.86 -4.24
C HIS A 15 -22.03 1.80 -4.20
N ILE A 16 -22.16 1.02 -5.27
CA ILE A 16 -22.99 -0.19 -5.31
C ILE A 16 -22.03 -1.40 -5.27
N GLY A 17 -22.03 -2.15 -4.15
CA GLY A 17 -21.18 -3.34 -3.98
C GLY A 17 -20.00 -3.16 -3.03
N ARG A 18 -18.84 -3.78 -3.33
CA ARG A 18 -17.67 -3.77 -2.44
C ARG A 18 -17.04 -2.39 -2.38
N ARG A 19 -16.76 -1.91 -1.16
CA ARG A 19 -16.15 -0.60 -0.90
C ARG A 19 -14.71 -0.54 -1.45
N PRO A 20 -14.31 0.54 -2.15
CA PRO A 20 -12.95 0.70 -2.62
C PRO A 20 -11.95 0.66 -1.46
N TYR A 21 -10.79 0.03 -1.69
CA TYR A 21 -9.72 0.00 -0.71
C TYR A 21 -9.04 1.37 -0.62
N LYS A 22 -8.69 1.79 0.61
CA LYS A 22 -7.99 3.04 0.91
C LYS A 22 -6.54 2.75 1.32
N GLY A 23 -5.57 3.43 0.71
CA GLY A 23 -4.16 3.37 1.09
C GLY A 23 -3.31 2.52 0.14
N TYR A 24 -2.18 2.01 0.65
CA TYR A 24 -1.22 1.22 -0.13
C TYR A 24 -1.56 -0.26 -0.14
N SER A 25 -1.69 -0.82 -1.33
CA SER A 25 -2.16 -2.19 -1.53
C SER A 25 -1.18 -3.27 -1.04
N SER A 26 0.07 -2.92 -0.73
CA SER A 26 1.12 -3.84 -0.29
C SER A 26 2.22 -3.14 0.52
N PHE A 27 2.96 -3.91 1.32
CA PHE A 27 4.16 -3.44 2.02
C PHE A 27 5.25 -2.95 1.06
N ILE A 28 5.38 -3.62 -0.09
CA ILE A 28 6.26 -3.18 -1.18
C ILE A 28 5.40 -2.40 -2.16
N TYR A 29 5.47 -1.06 -2.12
CA TYR A 29 4.73 -0.21 -3.03
C TYR A 29 5.40 -0.14 -4.40
N SER A 30 4.69 -0.60 -5.44
CA SER A 30 5.16 -0.55 -6.82
C SER A 30 4.83 0.80 -7.46
N VAL A 31 5.82 1.39 -8.13
CA VAL A 31 5.70 2.65 -8.88
C VAL A 31 6.23 2.46 -10.30
N LYS A 32 5.62 3.14 -11.27
CA LYS A 32 6.18 3.17 -12.64
C LYS A 32 7.50 3.91 -12.63
N TRP A 33 8.52 3.37 -13.29
CA TRP A 33 9.84 4.00 -13.32
C TRP A 33 9.81 5.46 -13.78
N ASN A 34 9.02 5.76 -14.82
CA ASN A 34 8.86 7.13 -15.32
C ASN A 34 8.27 8.09 -14.27
N ASP A 35 7.37 7.63 -13.41
CA ASP A 35 6.82 8.46 -12.33
C ASP A 35 7.85 8.61 -11.20
N PHE A 36 8.59 7.53 -10.90
CA PHE A 36 9.63 7.54 -9.88
C PHE A 36 10.73 8.56 -10.17
N ILE A 37 11.26 8.58 -11.39
CA ILE A 37 12.35 9.50 -11.76
C ILE A 37 11.93 10.98 -11.74
N VAL A 38 10.63 11.27 -11.92
CA VAL A 38 10.10 12.64 -11.87
C VAL A 38 10.10 13.16 -10.43
N ASN A 39 9.80 12.30 -9.45
CA ASN A 39 9.83 12.70 -8.03
C ASN A 39 10.29 11.56 -7.11
N PRO A 40 11.60 11.24 -7.08
CA PRO A 40 12.11 10.12 -6.29
C PRO A 40 11.84 10.30 -4.79
N GLY A 41 11.97 11.53 -4.28
CA GLY A 41 11.78 11.86 -2.87
C GLY A 41 10.41 11.44 -2.36
N LYS A 42 9.34 11.79 -3.09
CA LYS A 42 7.98 11.38 -2.76
C LYS A 42 7.86 9.86 -2.57
N TYR A 43 8.42 9.07 -3.49
CA TYR A 43 8.30 7.61 -3.42
C TYR A 43 9.19 6.98 -2.35
N ILE A 44 10.34 7.58 -2.06
CA ILE A 44 11.17 7.21 -0.91
C ILE A 44 10.42 7.48 0.39
N ASP A 45 9.78 8.64 0.54
CA ASP A 45 8.98 8.99 1.72
C ASP A 45 7.80 8.03 1.90
N ILE A 46 7.15 7.63 0.80
CA ILE A 46 6.12 6.59 0.81
C ILE A 46 6.69 5.28 1.37
N ALA A 47 7.84 4.82 0.86
CA ALA A 47 8.47 3.60 1.34
C ALA A 47 8.84 3.68 2.84
N ILE A 48 9.34 4.83 3.30
CA ILE A 48 9.64 5.09 4.72
C ILE A 48 8.35 5.01 5.56
N SER A 49 7.26 5.65 5.10
CA SER A 49 5.98 5.64 5.80
C SER A 49 5.37 4.24 5.91
N ILE A 50 5.48 3.41 4.85
CA ILE A 50 5.00 2.03 4.88
C ILE A 50 5.85 1.20 5.83
N ARG A 51 7.18 1.39 5.81
CA ARG A 51 8.11 0.71 6.74
C ARG A 51 7.81 1.06 8.20
N ALA A 52 7.47 2.31 8.51
CA ALA A 52 7.10 2.72 9.87
C ALA A 52 5.85 1.97 10.37
N ASN A 53 4.97 1.55 9.47
CA ASN A 53 3.74 0.82 9.76
C ASN A 53 3.87 -0.70 9.53
N ILE A 54 5.08 -1.27 9.60
CA ILE A 54 5.35 -2.70 9.32
C ILE A 54 4.43 -3.68 10.05
N ASN A 55 3.99 -3.33 11.27
CA ASN A 55 3.10 -4.16 12.09
C ASN A 55 1.68 -4.29 11.54
N GLU A 56 1.30 -3.44 10.58
CA GLU A 56 0.01 -3.52 9.88
C GLU A 56 0.04 -4.55 8.74
N TYR A 57 1.23 -5.07 8.39
CA TYR A 57 1.41 -5.97 7.26
C TYR A 57 1.74 -7.40 7.73
N ASP A 58 1.33 -8.38 6.94
CA ASP A 58 1.79 -9.76 7.06
C ASP A 58 3.00 -9.96 6.14
N ILE A 59 4.16 -10.22 6.75
CA ILE A 59 5.45 -10.34 6.07
C ILE A 59 6.11 -11.61 6.60
N PHE A 60 6.19 -12.61 5.74
CA PHE A 60 6.84 -13.86 6.06
C PHE A 60 7.79 -14.26 4.93
N LYS A 61 8.85 -14.99 5.31
CA LYS A 61 9.75 -15.65 4.37
C LYS A 61 9.59 -17.15 4.56
N THR A 62 9.16 -17.83 3.52
CA THR A 62 9.17 -19.31 3.52
C THR A 62 10.58 -19.78 3.24
N ILE A 63 11.17 -20.53 4.18
CA ILE A 63 12.45 -21.21 3.99
C ILE A 63 12.12 -22.63 3.52
N LYS A 64 12.73 -23.05 2.41
CA LYS A 64 12.68 -24.42 1.89
C LYS A 64 13.99 -25.12 2.19
#